data_AF-A0A6J6E4C6-F1
#
_entry.id   AF-A0A6J6E4C6-F1
#
_cell.length_a   1.000
_cell.length_b   1.000
_cell.length_c   1.000
_cell.angle_alpha   90.00
_cell.angle_beta   90.00
_cell.angle_gamma   90.00
#
_symmetry.space_group_name_H-M   'P 1'
#
loop_
_entity.id
_entity.type
_entity.pdbx_description
1 polymer ?
#
loop_
_entity_poly.entity_id
_entity_poly.type
_entity_poly.pdbx_seq_one_letter_code
_entity_poly.pdbx_strand_id
1 'polypeptide(L)'
;MALDIPPRHVLSDIAILGIAQKAPRTVEDLAKSRGVDQRHLHGAHGTALLEAVRKGLAASQQGELSFPATDNDDVDKSMKAAVTLVSAWISELARQTSLDSGLLATRRDIVELLLELPHARLSQGWRADIVGRDIEDLISGRKGLTFKKSDHERGLRLVDIPHMA
;
A
#
# COMPACT_ATOMS: atom_id res chain seq x y z
N MET A 1 -11.38 32.09 4.35
CA MET A 1 -10.47 32.05 3.18
C MET A 1 -9.42 30.99 3.46
N ALA A 2 -9.20 30.05 2.53
CA ALA A 2 -8.07 29.13 2.63
C ALA A 2 -6.78 29.93 2.42
N LEU A 3 -5.77 29.68 3.26
CA LEU A 3 -4.45 30.28 3.08
C LEU A 3 -3.78 29.58 1.89
N ASP A 4 -3.37 30.33 0.87
CA ASP A 4 -2.65 29.80 -0.29
C ASP A 4 -1.16 29.59 0.04
N ILE A 5 -0.90 28.72 1.00
CA ILE A 5 0.45 28.36 1.46
C ILE A 5 0.57 26.85 1.64
N PRO A 6 1.77 26.28 1.50
CA PRO A 6 1.98 24.85 1.74
C PRO A 6 1.56 24.45 3.17
N PRO A 7 0.85 23.31 3.36
CA PRO A 7 0.35 22.88 4.67
C PRO A 7 1.42 22.83 5.77
N ARG A 8 2.65 22.40 5.44
CA ARG A 8 3.78 22.37 6.39
C ARG A 8 4.15 23.74 6.97
N HIS A 9 3.82 24.83 6.29
CA HIS A 9 4.03 26.19 6.79
C HIS A 9 2.91 26.63 7.74
N VAL A 10 1.72 26.03 7.62
CA VAL A 10 0.60 26.21 8.56
C VAL A 10 0.92 25.48 9.87
N LEU A 11 1.31 24.20 9.80
CA LEU A 11 1.69 23.40 10.97
C LEU A 11 2.70 22.34 10.55
N SER A 12 3.81 22.23 11.27
CA SER A 12 4.86 21.26 10.93
C SER A 12 4.46 19.83 11.27
N ASP A 13 4.99 18.85 10.53
CA ASP A 13 4.72 17.43 10.79
C ASP A 13 5.17 17.00 12.20
N ILE A 14 6.26 17.58 12.71
CA ILE A 14 6.72 17.35 14.08
C ILE A 14 5.71 17.89 15.10
N ALA A 15 5.09 19.05 14.83
CA ALA A 15 4.03 19.58 15.67
C ALA A 15 2.79 18.68 15.65
N ILE A 16 2.36 18.23 14.46
CA ILE A 16 1.22 17.31 14.30
C ILE A 16 1.46 16.04 15.11
N LEU A 17 2.64 15.42 14.95
CA LEU A 17 3.01 14.21 15.68
C LEU A 17 3.08 14.45 17.20
N GLY A 18 3.70 15.56 17.62
CA GLY A 18 3.80 15.94 19.03
C GLY A 18 2.45 16.18 19.69
N ILE A 19 1.52 16.82 18.98
CA ILE A 19 0.13 17.02 19.44
C ILE A 19 -0.60 15.69 19.52
N ALA A 20 -0.52 14.85 18.49
CA ALA A 20 -1.22 13.57 18.45
C ALA A 20 -0.76 12.63 19.58
N GLN A 21 0.55 12.56 19.84
CA GLN A 21 1.11 11.73 20.92
C GLN A 21 0.73 12.24 22.31
N LYS A 22 0.70 13.56 22.49
CA LYS A 22 0.40 14.16 23.79
C LYS A 22 -1.09 14.30 24.09
N ALA A 23 -1.94 14.41 23.06
CA ALA A 23 -3.37 14.64 23.15
C ALA A 23 -3.76 15.77 24.13
N PRO A 24 -3.25 17.01 23.93
CA PRO A 24 -3.44 18.12 24.86
C PRO A 24 -4.91 18.52 24.99
N ARG A 25 -5.33 18.88 26.22
CA ARG A 25 -6.71 19.34 26.51
C ARG A 25 -6.79 20.82 26.83
N THR A 26 -5.66 21.46 27.11
CA THR A 26 -5.57 22.89 27.40
C THR A 26 -4.47 23.55 26.56
N VAL A 27 -4.48 24.88 26.52
CA VAL A 27 -3.46 25.67 25.81
C VAL A 27 -2.08 25.44 26.41
N GLU A 28 -1.98 25.30 27.74
CA GLU A 28 -0.74 25.01 28.45
C GLU A 28 -0.20 23.63 28.08
N ASP A 29 -1.07 22.64 27.88
CA ASP A 29 -0.66 21.33 27.41
C ASP A 29 -0.19 21.36 25.96
N LEU A 30 -0.92 22.09 25.11
CA LEU A 30 -0.57 22.32 23.73
C LEU A 30 0.82 22.97 23.61
N ALA A 31 1.12 23.94 24.48
CA ALA A 31 2.42 24.63 24.55
C ALA A 31 3.60 23.71 24.84
N LYS A 32 3.39 22.62 25.60
CA LYS A 32 4.46 21.64 25.87
C LYS A 32 4.43 20.45 24.89
N SER A 33 3.66 20.52 23.80
CA SER A 33 3.70 19.52 22.73
C SER A 33 4.91 19.78 21.83
N ARG A 34 5.65 18.72 21.49
CA ARG A 34 6.88 18.84 20.69
C ARG A 34 6.60 19.52 19.35
N GLY A 35 7.41 20.50 18.98
CA GLY A 35 7.33 21.19 17.68
C GLY A 35 6.23 22.24 17.54
N VAL A 36 5.41 22.46 18.59
CA VAL A 36 4.40 23.51 18.57
C VAL A 36 5.05 24.86 18.88
N ASP A 37 4.94 25.80 17.93
CA ASP A 37 5.42 27.18 18.07
C ASP A 37 4.37 28.08 18.74
N GLN A 38 4.82 29.14 19.40
CA GLN A 38 3.99 30.09 20.15
C GLN A 38 2.89 30.74 19.31
N ARG A 39 3.12 30.91 18.00
CA ARG A 39 2.12 31.44 17.04
C ARG A 39 0.87 30.54 16.90
N HIS A 40 0.95 29.27 17.28
CA HIS A 40 -0.16 28.32 17.22
C HIS A 40 -0.95 28.19 18.53
N LEU A 41 -0.47 28.82 19.61
CA LEU A 41 -1.03 28.64 20.95
C LEU A 41 -2.19 29.59 21.26
N HIS A 42 -2.25 30.73 20.59
CA HIS A 42 -3.15 31.81 20.97
C HIS A 42 -4.26 32.03 19.93
N GLY A 43 -5.36 32.63 20.39
CA GLY A 43 -6.49 33.02 19.55
C GLY A 43 -7.15 31.84 18.83
N ALA A 44 -7.67 32.12 17.63
CA ALA A 44 -8.46 31.15 16.87
C ALA A 44 -7.71 29.86 16.52
N HIS A 45 -6.37 29.91 16.36
CA HIS A 45 -5.57 28.74 16.01
C HIS A 45 -5.46 27.75 17.17
N GLY A 46 -5.16 28.21 18.38
CA GLY A 46 -5.09 27.36 19.57
C GLY A 46 -6.44 26.69 19.86
N THR A 47 -7.53 27.45 19.78
CA THR A 47 -8.89 26.92 19.94
C THR A 47 -9.22 25.86 18.88
N ALA A 48 -8.90 26.12 17.60
CA ALA A 48 -9.14 25.17 16.51
C ALA A 48 -8.33 23.87 16.67
N LEU A 49 -7.09 23.96 17.14
CA LEU A 49 -6.24 22.78 17.41
C LEU A 49 -6.80 21.93 18.55
N LEU A 50 -7.16 22.54 19.67
CA LEU A 50 -7.76 21.81 20.80
C LEU A 50 -9.08 21.17 20.43
N GLU A 51 -9.90 21.84 19.62
CA GLU A 51 -11.15 21.28 19.11
C GLU A 51 -10.90 20.10 18.16
N ALA A 52 -9.88 20.19 17.29
CA ALA A 52 -9.48 19.06 16.44
C ALA A 52 -9.01 17.85 17.26
N VAL A 53 -8.23 18.07 18.33
CA VAL A 53 -7.81 17.02 19.26
C VAL A 53 -9.02 16.40 19.95
N ARG A 54 -9.96 17.21 20.43
CA ARG A 54 -11.20 16.75 21.08
C ARG A 54 -12.02 15.86 20.14
N LYS A 55 -12.17 16.27 18.88
CA LYS A 55 -12.87 15.47 17.85
C LYS A 55 -12.15 14.14 17.59
N GLY A 56 -10.82 14.16 17.44
CA GLY A 56 -10.04 12.94 17.25
C GLY A 56 -10.13 11.97 18.41
N LEU A 57 -10.12 12.47 19.65
CA LEU A 57 -10.30 11.66 20.86
C LEU A 57 -11.68 11.03 20.94
N ALA A 58 -12.74 11.78 20.61
CA ALA A 58 -14.10 11.26 20.57
C ALA A 58 -14.25 10.13 19.52
N ALA A 59 -13.77 10.36 18.30
CA ALA A 59 -13.77 9.36 17.23
C ALA A 59 -12.98 8.10 17.63
N SER A 60 -11.83 8.26 18.32
CA SER A 60 -11.06 7.14 18.87
C SER A 60 -11.87 6.30 19.87
N GLN A 61 -12.55 6.95 20.81
CA GLN A 61 -13.39 6.26 21.80
C GLN A 61 -14.57 5.52 21.16
N GLN A 62 -15.09 6.05 20.06
CA GLN A 62 -16.20 5.45 19.30
C GLN A 62 -15.74 4.39 18.30
N GLY A 63 -14.42 4.17 18.14
CA GLY A 63 -13.88 3.25 17.14
C GLY A 63 -14.04 3.73 15.69
N GLU A 64 -14.26 5.03 15.49
CA GLU A 64 -14.54 5.65 14.19
C GLU A 64 -13.27 6.16 13.49
N LEU A 65 -12.09 5.85 14.03
CA LEU A 65 -10.83 6.22 13.38
C LEU A 65 -10.65 5.42 12.09
N SER A 66 -10.63 6.12 10.97
CA SER A 66 -10.19 5.56 9.69
C SER A 66 -8.67 5.56 9.67
N PHE A 67 -8.08 4.37 9.75
CA PHE A 67 -6.68 4.17 9.42
C PHE A 67 -6.56 3.85 7.93
N PRO A 68 -5.47 4.24 7.26
CA PRO A 68 -5.15 3.69 5.95
C PRO A 68 -5.21 2.17 6.06
N ALA A 69 -6.00 1.51 5.21
CA ALA A 69 -6.18 0.07 5.28
C ALA A 69 -4.82 -0.63 5.20
N THR A 70 -4.34 -1.11 6.35
CA THR A 70 -3.30 -2.15 6.44
C THR A 70 -3.90 -3.53 6.22
N ASP A 71 -5.13 -3.65 5.71
CA ASP A 71 -5.78 -4.93 5.39
C ASP A 71 -4.96 -5.78 4.41
N ASN A 72 -4.04 -5.15 3.68
CA ASN A 72 -3.05 -5.89 2.90
C ASN A 72 -2.07 -6.67 3.77
N ASP A 73 -1.71 -6.28 5.00
CA ASP A 73 -0.62 -6.92 5.75
C ASP A 73 -0.93 -8.36 6.20
N ASP A 74 -2.16 -8.65 6.64
CA ASP A 74 -2.53 -10.01 7.07
C ASP A 74 -2.81 -10.94 5.89
N VAL A 75 -3.43 -10.41 4.82
CA VAL A 75 -3.53 -11.11 3.53
C VAL A 75 -2.14 -11.37 2.95
N ASP A 76 -1.25 -10.36 2.97
CA ASP A 76 0.12 -10.43 2.45
C ASP A 76 0.98 -11.44 3.23
N LYS A 77 0.70 -11.68 4.52
CA LYS A 77 1.36 -12.77 5.27
C LYS A 77 1.00 -14.15 4.74
N SER A 78 -0.30 -14.44 4.55
CA SER A 78 -0.75 -15.74 4.05
C SER A 78 -0.35 -15.97 2.58
N MET A 79 -0.32 -14.90 1.79
CA MET A 79 -0.04 -14.91 0.36
C MET A 79 1.43 -14.64 0.02
N LYS A 80 2.30 -14.41 1.02
CA LYS A 80 3.71 -14.00 0.81
C LYS A 80 4.45 -14.91 -0.15
N ALA A 81 4.25 -16.23 -0.02
CA ALA A 81 4.86 -17.22 -0.90
C ALA A 81 4.34 -17.10 -2.35
N ALA A 82 3.02 -16.95 -2.53
CA ALA A 82 2.40 -16.74 -3.84
C ALA A 82 2.88 -15.44 -4.48
N VAL A 83 2.89 -14.32 -3.74
CA VAL A 83 3.41 -13.03 -4.21
C VAL A 83 4.87 -13.15 -4.64
N THR A 84 5.69 -13.87 -3.88
CA THR A 84 7.11 -14.11 -4.21
C THR A 84 7.25 -14.90 -5.51
N LEU A 85 6.46 -15.97 -5.65
CA LEU A 85 6.48 -16.83 -6.84
C LEU A 85 6.02 -16.07 -8.10
N VAL A 86 4.95 -15.31 -8.00
CA VAL A 86 4.44 -14.45 -9.07
C VAL A 86 5.45 -13.35 -9.42
N SER A 87 6.09 -12.73 -8.42
CA SER A 87 7.15 -11.73 -8.65
C SER A 87 8.35 -12.31 -9.40
N ALA A 88 8.72 -13.55 -9.09
CA ALA A 88 9.78 -14.27 -9.81
C ALA A 88 9.38 -14.54 -11.27
N TRP A 89 8.13 -14.96 -11.52
CA TRP A 89 7.61 -15.13 -12.87
C TRP A 89 7.60 -13.81 -13.66
N ILE A 90 7.10 -12.71 -13.08
CA ILE A 90 7.11 -11.39 -13.71
C ILE A 90 8.53 -10.96 -14.08
N SER A 91 9.49 -11.20 -13.19
CA SER A 91 10.90 -10.85 -13.44
C SER A 91 11.49 -11.64 -14.62
N GLU A 92 11.16 -12.93 -14.72
CA GLU A 92 11.56 -13.76 -15.84
C GLU A 92 10.86 -13.35 -17.15
N LEU A 93 9.57 -13.03 -17.10
CA LEU A 93 8.80 -12.57 -18.27
C LEU A 93 9.30 -11.20 -18.77
N ALA A 94 9.61 -10.29 -17.85
CA ALA A 94 10.24 -8.99 -18.16
C ALA A 94 11.55 -9.19 -18.93
N ARG A 95 12.39 -10.11 -18.46
CA ARG A 95 13.65 -10.47 -19.12
C ARG A 95 13.43 -11.07 -20.52
N GLN A 96 12.42 -11.93 -20.70
CA GLN A 96 12.09 -12.54 -21.99
C GLN A 96 11.53 -11.52 -23.00
N THR A 97 10.74 -10.58 -22.53
CA THR A 97 10.07 -9.56 -23.37
C THR A 97 10.88 -8.28 -23.53
N SER A 98 12.05 -8.18 -22.87
CA SER A 98 12.86 -6.95 -22.78
C SER A 98 12.08 -5.75 -22.24
N LEU A 99 11.18 -5.99 -21.28
CA LEU A 99 10.39 -4.98 -20.59
C LEU A 99 10.93 -4.74 -19.18
N ASP A 100 10.60 -3.57 -18.61
CA ASP A 100 10.82 -3.29 -17.19
C ASP A 100 9.80 -4.06 -16.34
N SER A 101 10.26 -4.73 -15.28
CA SER A 101 9.40 -5.53 -14.41
C SER A 101 8.41 -4.67 -13.61
N GLY A 102 8.81 -3.45 -13.20
CA GLY A 102 7.93 -2.49 -12.54
C GLY A 102 6.84 -1.94 -13.45
N LEU A 103 7.13 -1.83 -14.76
CA LEU A 103 6.13 -1.48 -15.78
C LEU A 103 5.07 -2.59 -15.93
N LEU A 104 5.49 -3.86 -15.87
CA LEU A 104 4.57 -5.00 -15.89
C LEU A 104 3.70 -5.00 -14.63
N ALA A 105 4.32 -5.07 -13.44
CA ALA A 105 3.59 -5.16 -12.18
C ALA A 105 4.42 -4.71 -10.98
N THR A 106 3.75 -4.10 -10.00
CA THR A 106 4.28 -3.88 -8.65
C THR A 106 3.75 -4.96 -7.70
N ARG A 107 4.32 -5.04 -6.49
CA ARG A 107 3.79 -5.91 -5.42
C ARG A 107 2.30 -5.66 -5.17
N ARG A 108 1.89 -4.38 -5.15
CA ARG A 108 0.49 -4.00 -4.94
C ARG A 108 -0.39 -4.59 -6.02
N ASP A 109 0.01 -4.47 -7.29
CA ASP A 109 -0.79 -5.01 -8.41
C ASP A 109 -0.96 -6.54 -8.32
N ILE A 110 0.08 -7.25 -7.85
CA ILE A 110 0.01 -8.70 -7.62
C ILE A 110 -0.99 -9.02 -6.51
N VAL A 111 -0.91 -8.32 -5.37
CA VAL A 111 -1.82 -8.52 -4.24
C VAL A 111 -3.27 -8.22 -4.63
N GLU A 112 -3.49 -7.12 -5.36
CA GLU A 112 -4.84 -6.76 -5.85
C GLU A 112 -5.42 -7.83 -6.78
N LEU A 113 -4.60 -8.46 -7.64
CA LEU A 113 -5.03 -9.57 -8.49
C LEU A 113 -5.34 -10.84 -7.67
N LEU A 114 -4.47 -11.20 -6.72
CA LEU A 114 -4.66 -12.38 -5.86
C LEU A 114 -5.89 -12.27 -4.95
N LEU A 115 -6.24 -11.05 -4.55
CA LEU A 115 -7.45 -10.74 -3.80
C LEU A 115 -8.71 -10.62 -4.67
N GLU A 116 -8.58 -10.81 -5.98
CA GLU A 116 -9.66 -10.65 -6.96
C GLU A 116 -10.36 -9.28 -6.85
N LEU A 117 -9.59 -8.23 -6.53
CA LEU A 117 -10.17 -6.90 -6.34
C LEU A 117 -10.74 -6.36 -7.67
N PRO A 118 -11.89 -5.67 -7.61
CA PRO A 118 -12.42 -4.99 -8.79
C PRO A 118 -11.38 -4.06 -9.39
N HIS A 119 -11.20 -4.17 -10.69
CA HIS A 119 -10.25 -3.36 -11.45
C HIS A 119 -8.77 -3.51 -11.08
N ALA A 120 -8.36 -4.65 -10.53
CA ALA A 120 -6.94 -4.99 -10.41
C ALA A 120 -6.22 -4.76 -11.76
N ARG A 121 -5.11 -4.02 -11.74
CA ARG A 121 -4.46 -3.58 -12.98
C ARG A 121 -3.98 -4.73 -13.87
N LEU A 122 -3.72 -5.90 -13.27
CA LEU A 122 -3.29 -7.10 -13.98
C LEU A 122 -4.44 -7.89 -14.61
N SER A 123 -5.71 -7.64 -14.25
CA SER A 123 -6.87 -8.29 -14.88
C SER A 123 -7.44 -7.49 -16.05
N GLN A 124 -6.78 -6.40 -16.47
CA GLN A 124 -7.27 -5.52 -17.53
C GLN A 124 -6.23 -5.20 -18.61
N GLY A 125 -6.72 -4.98 -19.83
CA GLY A 125 -5.96 -4.48 -20.97
C GLY A 125 -4.74 -5.35 -21.31
N TRP A 126 -3.71 -4.73 -21.89
CA TRP A 126 -2.52 -5.44 -22.36
C TRP A 126 -1.75 -6.17 -21.24
N ARG A 127 -1.85 -5.72 -19.98
CA ARG A 127 -1.20 -6.40 -18.86
C ARG A 127 -1.86 -7.74 -18.56
N ALA A 128 -3.18 -7.82 -18.70
CA ALA A 128 -3.88 -9.09 -18.62
C ALA A 128 -3.40 -10.07 -19.68
N ASP A 129 -3.23 -9.57 -20.92
CA ASP A 129 -2.79 -10.38 -22.05
C ASP A 129 -1.34 -10.88 -21.91
N ILE A 130 -0.46 -10.05 -21.34
CA ILE A 130 0.97 -10.40 -21.19
C ILE A 130 1.25 -11.24 -19.95
N VAL A 131 0.66 -10.90 -18.80
CA VAL A 131 1.03 -11.53 -17.52
C VAL A 131 -0.15 -11.91 -16.63
N GLY A 132 -1.27 -11.19 -16.72
CA GLY A 132 -2.43 -11.47 -15.86
C GLY A 132 -2.98 -12.88 -16.02
N ARG A 133 -3.21 -13.33 -17.26
CA ARG A 133 -3.70 -14.69 -17.55
C ARG A 133 -2.75 -15.78 -17.09
N ASP A 134 -1.44 -15.56 -17.22
CA ASP A 134 -0.43 -16.49 -16.74
C ASP A 134 -0.45 -16.61 -15.21
N ILE A 135 -0.65 -15.50 -14.49
CA ILE A 135 -0.81 -15.51 -13.04
C ILE A 135 -2.12 -16.22 -12.67
N GLU A 136 -3.23 -15.92 -13.35
CA GLU A 136 -4.52 -16.58 -13.14
C GLU A 136 -4.42 -18.10 -13.34
N ASP A 137 -3.75 -18.56 -14.40
CA ASP A 137 -3.52 -19.99 -14.66
C ASP A 137 -2.65 -20.64 -13.59
N LEU A 138 -1.66 -19.90 -13.07
CA LEU A 138 -0.74 -20.38 -12.04
C LEU A 138 -1.43 -20.52 -10.68
N ILE A 139 -2.26 -19.54 -10.29
CA ILE A 139 -3.00 -19.57 -9.02
C ILE A 139 -4.17 -20.55 -9.05
N SER A 140 -4.79 -20.76 -10.23
CA SER A 140 -5.86 -21.74 -10.38
C SER A 140 -5.35 -23.18 -10.54
N GLY A 141 -4.03 -23.38 -10.55
CA GLY A 141 -3.41 -24.70 -10.75
C GLY A 141 -3.57 -25.28 -12.16
N ARG A 142 -3.88 -24.46 -13.17
CA ARG A 142 -3.88 -24.89 -14.59
C ARG A 142 -2.46 -24.96 -15.15
N LYS A 143 -1.57 -24.10 -14.66
CA LYS A 143 -0.14 -24.11 -14.98
C LYS A 143 0.71 -24.22 -13.74
N GLY A 144 1.88 -24.83 -13.89
CA GLY A 144 2.94 -24.91 -12.88
C GLY A 144 4.15 -24.12 -13.31
N LEU A 145 4.91 -23.62 -12.34
CA LEU A 145 6.19 -22.93 -12.58
C LEU A 145 7.34 -23.94 -12.47
N THR A 146 8.15 -24.06 -13.51
CA THR A 146 9.34 -24.91 -13.54
C THR A 146 10.59 -24.10 -13.86
N PHE A 147 11.76 -24.62 -13.50
CA PHE A 147 13.05 -24.04 -13.87
C PHE A 147 13.71 -24.93 -14.94
N LYS A 148 13.88 -24.41 -16.16
CA LYS A 148 14.57 -25.13 -17.24
C LYS A 148 16.03 -24.70 -17.30
N LYS A 149 16.91 -25.69 -17.49
CA LYS A 149 18.33 -25.50 -17.75
C LYS A 149 18.73 -26.32 -18.98
N SER A 150 18.95 -25.65 -20.11
CA SER A 150 19.58 -26.18 -21.31
C SER A 150 20.85 -25.39 -21.65
N ASP A 151 21.59 -25.82 -22.67
CA ASP A 151 22.82 -25.13 -23.12
C ASP A 151 22.54 -23.71 -23.65
N HIS A 152 21.30 -23.43 -24.07
CA HIS A 152 20.91 -22.15 -24.67
C HIS A 152 19.81 -21.40 -23.90
N GLU A 153 19.19 -22.02 -22.89
CA GLU A 153 18.04 -21.46 -22.18
C GLU A 153 18.11 -21.76 -20.68
N ARG A 154 18.11 -20.71 -19.86
CA ARG A 154 18.06 -20.80 -18.39
C ARG A 154 17.01 -19.84 -17.87
N GLY A 155 16.02 -20.34 -17.15
CA GLY A 155 14.99 -19.48 -16.58
C GLY A 155 13.73 -20.24 -16.18
N LEU A 156 12.77 -19.48 -15.64
CA LEU A 156 11.47 -19.99 -15.25
C LEU A 156 10.58 -20.18 -16.48
N ARG A 157 9.78 -21.23 -16.50
CA ARG A 157 8.80 -21.50 -17.56
C ARG A 157 7.49 -21.93 -16.91
N LEU A 158 6.39 -21.53 -17.52
CA LEU A 158 5.10 -22.13 -17.20
C LEU A 158 4.90 -23.40 -18.01
N VAL A 159 4.32 -24.41 -17.37
CA VAL A 159 3.96 -25.68 -17.99
C VAL A 159 2.53 -26.02 -17.63
N ASP A 160 1.77 -26.58 -18.55
CA ASP A 160 0.40 -27.02 -18.26
C ASP A 160 0.42 -28.17 -17.25
N ILE A 161 -0.46 -28.10 -16.26
CA ILE A 161 -0.68 -29.17 -15.30
C ILE A 161 -1.78 -30.07 -15.88
N PRO A 162 -1.51 -31.36 -16.13
CA PRO A 162 -2.54 -32.28 -16.58
C PRO A 162 -3.68 -32.32 -15.57
N HIS A 163 -4.93 -32.21 -16.02
CA HIS A 163 -6.08 -32.41 -15.14
C HIS A 163 -6.01 -33.82 -14.54
N MET A 164 -5.71 -33.92 -13.25
CA MET A 164 -5.96 -35.13 -12.48
C MET A 164 -7.47 -35.20 -12.28
N ALA A 165 -8.14 -35.99 -13.12
CA ALA A 165 -9.53 -36.40 -12.92
C ALA A 165 -9.68 -37.29 -11.68
#